data_AF-A0A966UU01-F1
#
_entry.id   AF-A0A966UU01-F1
#
_cell.length_a   1.000
_cell.length_b   1.000
_cell.length_c   1.000
_cell.angle_alpha   90.00
_cell.angle_beta   90.00
_cell.angle_gamma   90.00
#
_symmetry.space_group_name_H-M   'P 1'
#
loop_
_entity.id
_entity.type
_entity.pdbx_description
1 polymer ?
#
loop_
_entity_poly.entity_id
_entity_poly.type
_entity_poly.pdbx_seq_one_letter_code
_entity_poly.pdbx_strand_id
1 'polypeptide(L)'
;MSEVKSRTWFWAAGGLVAAQILVLLGLLYLRHHESGNSNEWSLDPQAAAQEAIREKESREALGNLPLPEGSIRLTVSAARSATPQAEELLEQARNLQNRGQFDLAEKLLAQAQTKEPGNLRIRVSSALLAEAREDAPAALQRWRELIQRSEEGGTIRRLALARSKILDERIRLEQVARQREENLAKNPRKLALAGVENQPAEGGQRVTWKVRAVSGGGGLDARKVLVKVIFYERGVDGVLKKCEAGLPRWEKGPPLGEKDGVRGVSAEVRVGSGAKYVGYTWQLFYDEELQDERIQPASLRGVLREIPRS
;
A
#
# COMPACT_ATOMS: atom_id res chain seq x y z
N MET A 1 -62.18 36.61 -4.48
CA MET A 1 -60.89 36.17 -5.09
C MET A 1 -59.73 36.04 -4.08
N SER A 2 -59.98 35.97 -2.76
CA SER A 2 -58.93 35.83 -1.73
C SER A 2 -58.86 34.45 -1.06
N GLU A 3 -59.87 33.60 -1.17
CA GLU A 3 -59.90 32.29 -0.48
C GLU A 3 -59.15 31.16 -1.19
N VAL A 4 -58.99 31.23 -2.52
CA VAL A 4 -58.35 30.14 -3.27
C VAL A 4 -56.82 30.15 -3.10
N LYS A 5 -56.20 31.32 -2.88
CA LYS A 5 -54.75 31.44 -2.67
C LYS A 5 -54.28 30.96 -1.30
N SER A 6 -55.11 31.02 -0.25
CA SER A 6 -54.72 30.56 1.09
C SER A 6 -54.65 29.03 1.15
N ARG A 7 -55.58 28.32 0.50
CA ARG A 7 -55.59 26.84 0.46
C ARG A 7 -54.36 26.25 -0.22
N THR A 8 -53.84 26.84 -1.30
CA THR A 8 -52.64 26.32 -1.98
C THR A 8 -51.36 26.45 -1.17
N TRP A 9 -51.26 27.46 -0.29
CA TRP A 9 -50.10 27.62 0.59
C TRP A 9 -50.09 26.61 1.74
N PHE A 10 -51.25 26.26 2.29
CA PHE A 10 -51.35 25.25 3.35
C PHE A 10 -50.94 23.85 2.86
N TRP A 11 -51.23 23.47 1.62
CA TRP A 11 -50.81 22.19 1.06
C TRP A 11 -49.30 22.14 0.75
N ALA A 12 -48.71 23.24 0.29
CA ALA A 12 -47.26 23.31 0.04
C ALA A 12 -46.45 23.27 1.36
N ALA A 13 -46.90 23.98 2.39
CA ALA A 13 -46.27 23.93 3.71
C ALA A 13 -46.44 22.56 4.38
N GLY A 14 -47.63 21.94 4.25
CA GLY A 14 -47.87 20.58 4.74
C GLY A 14 -46.99 19.53 4.08
N GLY A 15 -46.77 19.64 2.76
CA GLY A 15 -45.87 18.74 2.02
C GLY A 15 -44.41 18.86 2.46
N LEU A 16 -43.92 20.08 2.75
CA LEU A 16 -42.54 20.30 3.20
C LEU A 16 -42.30 19.73 4.60
N VAL A 17 -43.26 19.91 5.52
CA VAL A 17 -43.19 19.34 6.88
C VAL A 17 -43.27 17.81 6.84
N ALA A 18 -44.13 17.23 5.99
CA ALA A 18 -44.19 15.78 5.81
C ALA A 18 -42.87 15.20 5.27
N ALA A 19 -42.23 15.89 4.31
CA ALA A 19 -40.91 15.49 3.80
C ALA A 19 -39.82 15.56 4.88
N GLN A 20 -39.80 16.62 5.70
CA GLN A 20 -38.86 16.73 6.83
C GLN A 20 -39.08 15.64 7.88
N ILE A 21 -40.33 15.31 8.20
CA ILE A 21 -40.67 14.24 9.15
C ILE A 21 -40.23 12.87 8.62
N LEU A 22 -40.40 12.61 7.32
CA LEU A 22 -39.93 11.36 6.69
C LEU A 22 -38.40 11.26 6.66
N VAL A 23 -37.69 12.35 6.42
CA VAL A 23 -36.22 12.38 6.49
C VAL A 23 -35.72 12.16 7.92
N LEU A 24 -36.37 12.79 8.92
CA LEU A 24 -36.03 12.60 10.33
C LEU A 24 -36.36 11.18 10.82
N LEU A 25 -37.47 10.59 10.38
CA LEU A 25 -37.81 9.19 10.66
C LEU A 25 -36.85 8.22 9.96
N GLY A 26 -36.41 8.52 8.73
CA GLY A 26 -35.38 7.74 8.02
C GLY A 26 -34.03 7.79 8.74
N LEU A 27 -33.62 8.96 9.22
CA LEU A 27 -32.40 9.12 10.03
C LEU A 27 -32.50 8.46 11.40
N LEU A 28 -33.68 8.50 12.05
CA LEU A 28 -33.93 7.77 13.29
C LEU A 28 -33.94 6.26 13.09
N TYR A 29 -34.50 5.78 11.98
CA TYR A 29 -34.48 4.37 11.61
C TYR A 29 -33.05 3.88 11.34
N LEU A 30 -32.25 4.64 10.58
CA LEU A 30 -30.81 4.36 10.40
C LEU A 30 -30.05 4.33 11.73
N ARG A 31 -30.32 5.28 12.63
CA ARG A 31 -29.68 5.34 13.94
C ARG A 31 -30.11 4.20 14.87
N HIS A 32 -31.35 3.72 14.79
CA HIS A 32 -31.80 2.56 15.57
C HIS A 32 -31.29 1.24 14.98
N HIS A 33 -31.14 1.16 13.66
CA HIS A 33 -30.58 -0.03 12.99
C HIS A 33 -29.06 -0.17 13.22
N GLU A 34 -28.35 0.94 13.45
CA GLU A 34 -26.94 0.92 13.86
C GLU A 34 -26.74 0.58 15.35
N SER A 35 -27.73 0.82 16.22
CA SER A 35 -27.63 0.45 17.64
C SER A 35 -27.89 -1.03 17.95
N GLY A 36 -28.20 -1.83 16.94
CA GLY A 36 -28.56 -3.25 17.08
C GLY A 36 -27.42 -4.26 16.88
N ASN A 37 -26.21 -3.85 16.49
CA ASN A 37 -25.10 -4.78 16.25
C ASN A 37 -23.79 -4.31 16.86
N SER A 38 -23.76 -4.15 18.18
CA SER A 38 -22.55 -3.88 18.97
C SER A 38 -21.61 -5.11 19.09
N ASN A 39 -21.58 -5.99 18.09
CA ASN A 39 -20.74 -7.19 18.05
C ASN A 39 -19.92 -7.34 16.75
N GLU A 40 -19.88 -6.33 15.88
CA GLU A 40 -19.29 -6.48 14.53
C GLU A 40 -17.96 -5.72 14.33
N TRP A 41 -17.31 -5.31 15.43
CA TRP A 41 -15.90 -4.92 15.46
C TRP A 41 -15.14 -5.79 16.49
N SER A 42 -15.50 -7.07 16.60
CA SER A 42 -14.52 -8.01 17.12
C SER A 42 -13.41 -8.09 16.07
N LEU A 43 -12.32 -7.35 16.31
CA LEU A 43 -11.03 -7.69 15.73
C LEU A 43 -10.91 -9.20 15.88
N ASP A 44 -10.89 -9.93 14.77
CA ASP A 44 -10.69 -11.37 14.80
C ASP A 44 -9.47 -11.61 15.70
N PRO A 45 -9.63 -12.27 16.87
CA PRO A 45 -8.55 -12.38 17.84
C PRO A 45 -7.35 -13.10 17.23
N GLN A 46 -7.57 -13.88 16.17
CA GLN A 46 -6.51 -14.48 15.37
C GLN A 46 -5.82 -13.46 14.44
N ALA A 47 -6.54 -12.51 13.86
CA ALA A 47 -5.94 -11.44 13.05
C ALA A 47 -5.13 -10.46 13.92
N ALA A 48 -5.64 -10.07 15.09
CA ALA A 48 -4.91 -9.23 16.04
C ALA A 48 -3.67 -9.94 16.60
N ALA A 49 -3.76 -11.24 16.90
CA ALA A 49 -2.61 -12.03 17.31
C ALA A 49 -1.56 -12.17 16.18
N GLN A 50 -2.01 -12.33 14.93
CA GLN A 50 -1.11 -12.39 13.77
C GLN A 50 -0.44 -11.04 13.48
N GLU A 51 -1.13 -9.92 13.67
CA GLU A 51 -0.53 -8.59 13.56
C GLU A 51 0.47 -8.31 14.68
N ALA A 52 0.17 -8.71 15.92
CA ALA A 52 1.10 -8.61 17.04
C ALA A 52 2.37 -9.46 16.82
N ILE A 53 2.23 -10.65 16.23
CA ILE A 53 3.38 -11.49 15.83
C ILE A 53 4.18 -10.81 14.71
N ARG A 54 3.52 -10.23 13.70
CA ARG A 54 4.20 -9.48 12.63
C ARG A 54 4.92 -8.24 13.13
N GLU A 55 4.33 -7.49 14.07
CA GLU A 55 4.98 -6.34 14.68
C GLU A 55 6.19 -6.76 15.52
N LYS A 56 6.09 -7.88 16.24
CA LYS A 56 7.19 -8.43 17.03
C LYS A 56 8.33 -8.88 16.12
N GLU A 57 8.03 -9.64 15.06
CA GLU A 57 9.02 -10.07 14.06
C GLU A 57 9.62 -8.87 13.30
N SER A 58 8.83 -7.84 13.00
CA SER A 58 9.30 -6.59 12.40
C SER A 58 10.23 -5.82 13.34
N ARG A 59 9.93 -5.77 14.64
CA ARG A 59 10.78 -5.11 15.65
C ARG A 59 12.08 -5.88 15.87
N GLU A 60 12.02 -7.21 15.92
CA GLU A 60 13.20 -8.07 16.02
C GLU A 60 14.06 -7.98 14.75
N ALA A 61 13.45 -7.89 13.56
CA ALA A 61 14.16 -7.67 12.30
C ALA A 61 14.86 -6.29 12.24
N LEU A 62 14.25 -5.24 12.82
CA LEU A 62 14.88 -3.92 12.96
C LEU A 62 15.99 -3.91 14.01
N GLY A 63 15.87 -4.73 15.07
CA GLY A 63 16.88 -4.89 16.12
C GLY A 63 18.09 -5.72 15.70
N ASN A 64 17.93 -6.62 14.72
CA ASN A 64 18.99 -7.47 14.18
C ASN A 64 19.69 -6.88 12.94
N LEU A 65 19.30 -5.67 12.52
CA LEU A 65 20.14 -4.91 11.59
C LEU A 65 21.44 -4.57 12.33
N PRO A 66 22.62 -4.80 11.73
CA PRO A 66 23.86 -4.27 12.27
C PRO A 66 23.74 -2.75 12.27
N LEU A 67 23.34 -2.19 13.41
CA LEU A 67 23.44 -0.77 13.65
C LEU A 67 24.94 -0.45 13.59
N PRO A 68 25.38 0.52 12.77
CA PRO A 68 26.75 0.97 12.85
C PRO A 68 27.02 1.37 14.30
N GLU A 69 27.92 0.65 14.97
CA GLU A 69 28.40 1.03 16.30
C GLU A 69 29.10 2.37 16.16
N GLY A 70 28.37 3.41 16.57
CA GLY A 70 28.77 4.77 16.32
C GLY A 70 27.55 5.63 16.43
N SER A 71 27.36 6.20 17.61
CA SER A 71 26.73 7.49 17.77
C SER A 71 27.46 8.51 16.89
N ILE A 72 27.16 8.50 15.58
CA ILE A 72 27.52 9.58 14.67
C ILE A 72 26.58 10.72 15.04
N ARG A 73 26.92 11.43 16.13
CA ARG A 73 26.64 12.87 16.18
C ARG A 73 27.32 13.41 14.92
N LEU A 74 26.52 13.77 13.92
CA LEU A 74 26.98 14.51 12.76
C LEU A 74 27.40 15.92 13.25
N THR A 75 28.53 16.01 13.94
CA THR A 75 29.27 17.26 14.05
C THR A 75 29.85 17.51 12.67
N VAL A 76 29.11 18.26 11.86
CA VAL A 76 29.58 18.73 10.56
C VAL A 76 30.62 19.83 10.83
N SER A 77 31.82 19.43 11.25
CA SER A 77 32.94 20.33 11.58
C SER A 77 33.81 20.69 10.36
N ALA A 78 33.27 20.60 9.14
CA ALA A 78 34.00 21.01 7.94
C ALA A 78 33.04 21.44 6.82
N ALA A 79 32.54 22.66 6.91
CA ALA A 79 32.15 23.48 5.75
C ALA A 79 32.10 24.92 6.23
N ARG A 80 32.73 25.83 5.48
CA ARG A 80 32.92 27.27 5.76
C ARG A 80 31.84 27.87 6.66
N SER A 81 32.30 28.55 7.72
CA SER A 81 31.51 29.32 8.67
C SER A 81 30.37 30.06 7.98
N ALA A 82 29.16 29.51 8.11
CA ALA A 82 27.96 30.27 7.89
C ALA A 82 28.00 31.51 8.80
N THR A 83 27.48 32.62 8.32
CA THR A 83 27.21 33.76 9.17
C THR A 83 26.36 33.28 10.35
N PRO A 84 26.62 33.75 11.59
CA PRO A 84 25.87 33.31 12.78
C PRO A 84 24.36 33.41 12.59
N GLN A 85 23.93 34.38 11.78
CA GLN A 85 22.54 34.65 11.46
C GLN A 85 21.88 33.61 10.54
N ALA A 86 22.61 32.95 9.63
CA ALA A 86 22.04 31.93 8.74
C ALA A 86 21.86 30.58 9.44
N GLU A 87 22.80 30.21 10.32
CA GLU A 87 22.66 29.02 11.19
C GLU A 87 21.54 29.21 12.21
N GLU A 88 21.38 30.42 12.77
CA GLU A 88 20.25 30.71 13.66
C GLU A 88 18.90 30.53 12.95
N LEU A 89 18.75 31.05 11.74
CA LEU A 89 17.53 30.87 10.94
C LEU A 89 17.27 29.38 10.61
N LEU A 90 18.33 28.60 10.38
CA LEU A 90 18.24 27.18 10.12
C LEU A 90 17.75 26.39 11.35
N GLU A 91 18.30 26.70 12.53
CA GLU A 91 17.87 26.08 13.79
C GLU A 91 16.43 26.47 14.17
N GLN A 92 16.05 27.73 13.96
CA GLN A 92 14.66 28.16 14.13
C GLN A 92 13.72 27.42 13.18
N ALA A 93 14.10 27.28 11.90
CA ALA A 93 13.30 26.53 10.93
C ALA A 93 13.12 25.06 11.33
N ARG A 94 14.17 24.40 11.84
CA ARG A 94 14.08 23.02 12.36
C ARG A 94 13.12 22.91 13.54
N ASN A 95 13.20 23.84 14.48
CA ASN A 95 12.28 23.86 15.62
C ASN A 95 10.82 24.02 15.18
N LEU A 96 10.56 24.85 14.17
CA LEU A 96 9.22 25.02 13.61
C LEU A 96 8.75 23.78 12.84
N GLN A 97 9.64 23.13 12.08
CA GLN A 97 9.36 21.85 11.43
C GLN A 97 8.95 20.78 12.45
N ASN A 98 9.68 20.65 13.56
CA ASN A 98 9.36 19.69 14.62
C ASN A 98 8.03 19.99 15.33
N ARG A 99 7.54 21.23 15.25
CA ARG A 99 6.23 21.66 15.75
C ARG A 99 5.11 21.57 14.69
N GLY A 100 5.41 21.07 13.49
CA GLY A 100 4.47 20.99 12.36
C GLY A 100 4.15 22.33 11.70
N GLN A 101 4.84 23.42 12.08
CA GLN A 101 4.61 24.76 11.54
C GLN A 101 5.37 24.96 10.23
N PHE A 102 5.00 24.18 9.22
CA PHE A 102 5.79 24.06 8.02
C PHE A 102 5.89 25.34 7.19
N ASP A 103 4.85 26.20 7.16
CA ASP A 103 4.84 27.44 6.38
C ASP A 103 5.81 28.48 6.92
N LEU A 104 5.90 28.56 8.24
CA LEU A 104 6.86 29.46 8.89
C LEU A 104 8.28 28.91 8.74
N ALA A 105 8.48 27.59 8.85
CA ALA A 105 9.77 26.96 8.59
C ALA A 105 10.25 27.22 7.15
N GLU A 106 9.35 27.15 6.16
CA GLU A 106 9.68 27.42 4.76
C GLU A 106 10.10 28.88 4.54
N LYS A 107 9.40 29.84 5.16
CA LYS A 107 9.78 31.26 5.11
C LYS A 107 11.16 31.51 5.71
N LEU A 108 11.47 30.90 6.84
CA LEU A 108 12.79 31.04 7.47
C LEU A 108 13.90 30.42 6.61
N LEU A 109 13.67 29.25 6.00
CA LEU A 109 14.62 28.63 5.09
C LEU A 109 14.82 29.44 3.82
N ALA A 110 13.76 30.04 3.27
CA ALA A 110 13.87 30.94 2.12
C ALA A 110 14.71 32.17 2.46
N GLN A 111 14.50 32.79 3.63
CA GLN A 111 15.32 33.90 4.11
C GLN A 111 16.78 33.49 4.30
N ALA A 112 17.03 32.33 4.90
CA ALA A 112 18.38 31.80 5.08
C ALA A 112 19.06 31.56 3.71
N GLN A 113 18.33 31.03 2.73
CA GLN A 113 18.84 30.79 1.38
C GLN A 113 19.11 32.08 0.60
N THR A 114 18.33 33.14 0.80
CA THR A 114 18.63 34.47 0.22
C THR A 114 19.92 35.05 0.77
N LYS A 115 20.17 34.86 2.08
CA LYS A 115 21.41 35.32 2.73
C LYS A 115 22.62 34.49 2.33
N GLU A 116 22.45 33.17 2.20
CA GLU A 116 23.53 32.24 1.84
C GLU A 116 23.11 31.26 0.73
N PRO A 117 23.12 31.67 -0.55
CA PRO A 117 22.67 30.83 -1.65
C PRO A 117 23.49 29.55 -1.86
N GLY A 118 24.77 29.58 -1.44
CA GLY A 118 25.73 28.48 -1.57
C GLY A 118 25.72 27.50 -0.40
N ASN A 119 24.99 27.78 0.68
CA ASN A 119 24.98 26.89 1.85
C ASN A 119 24.08 25.67 1.59
N LEU A 120 24.71 24.53 1.33
CA LEU A 120 24.03 23.28 1.03
C LEU A 120 23.21 22.74 2.23
N ARG A 121 23.52 23.11 3.47
CA ARG A 121 22.76 22.67 4.66
C ARG A 121 21.34 23.25 4.66
N ILE A 122 21.20 24.50 4.24
CA ILE A 122 19.88 25.16 4.12
C ILE A 122 19.03 24.42 3.07
N ARG A 123 19.64 24.00 1.96
CA ARG A 123 18.97 23.22 0.91
C ARG A 123 18.58 21.82 1.37
N VAL A 124 19.44 21.15 2.15
CA VAL A 124 19.10 19.88 2.82
C VAL A 124 17.87 20.06 3.70
N SER A 125 17.85 21.10 4.54
CA SER A 125 16.70 21.40 5.41
C SER A 125 15.42 21.70 4.61
N SER A 126 15.52 22.39 3.47
CA SER A 126 14.38 22.62 2.58
C SER A 126 13.83 21.33 1.95
N ALA A 127 14.71 20.40 1.56
CA ALA A 127 14.29 19.10 1.05
C ALA A 127 13.62 18.24 2.14
N LEU A 128 14.20 18.22 3.34
CA LEU A 128 13.62 17.52 4.50
C LEU A 128 12.28 18.13 4.95
N LEU A 129 12.11 19.43 4.82
CA LEU A 129 10.82 20.09 5.10
C LEU A 129 9.73 19.63 4.13
N ALA A 130 10.05 19.45 2.85
CA ALA A 130 9.11 18.90 1.87
C ALA A 130 8.75 17.44 2.18
N GLU A 131 9.73 16.62 2.61
CA GLU A 131 9.44 15.26 3.09
C GLU A 131 8.50 15.27 4.30
N ALA A 132 8.72 16.18 5.26
CA ALA A 132 7.88 16.30 6.46
C ALA A 132 6.46 16.81 6.16
N ARG A 133 6.26 17.53 5.04
CA ARG A 133 4.94 17.91 4.52
C ARG A 133 4.25 16.79 3.74
N GLU A 134 4.90 15.64 3.60
CA GLU A 134 4.46 14.53 2.76
C GLU A 134 4.32 14.86 1.27
N ASP A 135 4.95 15.96 0.82
CA ASP A 135 5.03 16.35 -0.59
C ASP A 135 6.22 15.64 -1.25
N ALA A 136 6.02 14.36 -1.58
CA ALA A 136 7.05 13.52 -2.19
C ALA A 136 7.59 14.09 -3.53
N PRO A 137 6.75 14.62 -4.45
CA PRO A 137 7.23 15.26 -5.67
C PRO A 137 8.15 16.46 -5.41
N ALA A 138 7.75 17.40 -4.54
CA ALA A 138 8.57 18.57 -4.25
C ALA A 138 9.87 18.19 -3.52
N ALA A 139 9.81 17.23 -2.60
CA ALA A 139 10.99 16.72 -1.91
C ALA A 139 11.99 16.10 -2.91
N LEU A 140 11.50 15.26 -3.82
CA LEU A 140 12.34 14.61 -4.83
C LEU A 140 13.03 15.63 -5.74
N GLN A 141 12.31 16.66 -6.18
CA GLN A 141 12.90 17.75 -6.96
C GLN A 141 14.04 18.43 -6.19
N ARG A 142 13.81 18.81 -4.93
CA ARG A 142 14.81 19.48 -4.08
C ARG A 142 16.05 18.60 -3.86
N TRP A 143 15.90 17.29 -3.68
CA TRP A 143 17.03 16.37 -3.61
C TRP A 143 17.81 16.23 -4.92
N ARG A 144 17.13 16.19 -6.06
CA ARG A 144 17.79 16.16 -7.39
C ARG A 144 18.61 17.41 -7.65
N GLU A 145 18.08 18.58 -7.30
CA GLU A 145 18.85 19.83 -7.36
C GLU A 145 20.07 19.81 -6.43
N LEU A 146 19.95 19.20 -5.26
CA LEU A 146 21.06 19.06 -4.32
C LEU A 146 22.15 18.10 -4.85
N ILE A 147 21.77 17.02 -5.53
CA ILE A 147 22.71 16.13 -6.22
C ILE A 147 23.52 16.93 -7.23
N GLN A 148 22.87 17.72 -8.10
CA GLN A 148 23.57 18.49 -9.14
C GLN A 148 24.57 19.52 -8.58
N ARG A 149 24.30 20.07 -7.40
CA ARG A 149 25.13 21.12 -6.77
C ARG A 149 26.19 20.62 -5.80
N SER A 150 26.13 19.34 -5.42
CA SER A 150 27.02 18.76 -4.42
C SER A 150 28.25 18.12 -5.06
N GLU A 151 29.37 18.19 -4.35
CA GLU A 151 30.62 17.53 -4.74
C GLU A 151 30.43 16.02 -4.88
N GLU A 152 31.10 15.44 -5.88
CA GLU A 152 31.11 14.01 -6.08
C GLU A 152 31.74 13.29 -4.88
N GLY A 153 31.09 12.22 -4.39
CA GLY A 153 31.52 11.51 -3.18
C GLY A 153 31.18 12.19 -1.84
N GLY A 154 30.72 13.45 -1.85
CA GLY A 154 30.35 14.20 -0.65
C GLY A 154 29.24 13.55 0.18
N THR A 155 29.24 13.78 1.50
CA THR A 155 28.22 13.27 2.42
C THR A 155 26.81 13.72 2.05
N ILE A 156 26.67 14.99 1.65
CA ILE A 156 25.39 15.57 1.21
C ILE A 156 24.89 14.88 -0.06
N ARG A 157 25.77 14.59 -1.03
CA ARG A 157 25.40 13.89 -2.26
C ARG A 157 24.91 12.47 -1.98
N ARG A 158 25.61 11.74 -1.12
CA ARG A 158 25.20 10.38 -0.70
C ARG A 158 23.84 10.38 0.00
N LEU A 159 23.60 11.34 0.89
CA LEU A 159 22.29 11.53 1.52
C LEU A 159 21.20 11.80 0.47
N ALA A 160 21.45 12.71 -0.45
CA ALA A 160 20.50 13.09 -1.49
C ALA A 160 20.15 11.92 -2.41
N LEU A 161 21.13 11.12 -2.82
CA LEU A 161 20.92 9.92 -3.63
C LEU A 161 20.09 8.86 -2.90
N ALA A 162 20.37 8.64 -1.61
CA ALA A 162 19.61 7.69 -0.81
C ALA A 162 18.14 8.14 -0.67
N ARG A 163 17.91 9.42 -0.35
CA ARG A 163 16.57 9.99 -0.20
C ARG A 163 15.80 10.04 -1.51
N SER A 164 16.44 10.44 -2.62
CA SER A 164 15.79 10.48 -3.93
C SER A 164 15.32 9.09 -4.37
N LYS A 165 16.13 8.04 -4.12
CA LYS A 165 15.74 6.66 -4.44
C LYS A 165 14.49 6.20 -3.69
N ILE A 166 14.38 6.54 -2.40
CA ILE A 166 13.21 6.21 -1.58
C ILE A 166 11.97 6.94 -2.10
N LEU A 167 12.09 8.23 -2.41
CA LEU A 167 10.98 9.05 -2.90
C LEU A 167 10.53 8.64 -4.31
N ASP A 168 11.47 8.34 -5.21
CA ASP A 168 11.17 7.82 -6.55
C ASP A 168 10.34 6.53 -6.48
N GLU A 169 10.75 5.59 -5.62
CA GLU A 169 10.01 4.34 -5.42
C GLU A 169 8.63 4.59 -4.80
N ARG A 170 8.51 5.50 -3.83
CA ARG A 170 7.22 5.88 -3.26
C ARG A 170 6.26 6.42 -4.32
N ILE A 171 6.70 7.40 -5.11
CA ILE A 171 5.88 8.02 -6.16
C ILE A 171 5.46 6.97 -7.19
N ARG A 172 6.39 6.10 -7.60
CA ARG A 172 6.10 5.00 -8.51
C ARG A 172 5.04 4.05 -7.94
N LEU A 173 5.15 3.68 -6.67
CA LEU A 173 4.19 2.80 -6.00
C LEU A 173 2.81 3.45 -5.87
N GLU A 174 2.75 4.73 -5.54
CA GLU A 174 1.51 5.51 -5.49
C GLU A 174 0.83 5.59 -6.86
N GLN A 175 1.60 5.82 -7.94
CA GLN A 175 1.08 5.79 -9.30
C GLN A 175 0.54 4.42 -9.69
N VAL A 176 1.26 3.34 -9.35
CA VAL A 176 0.79 1.97 -9.58
C VAL A 176 -0.49 1.68 -8.79
N ALA A 177 -0.57 2.15 -7.54
CA ALA A 177 -1.78 2.00 -6.72
C ALA A 177 -2.96 2.77 -7.33
N ARG A 178 -2.76 4.03 -7.71
CA ARG A 178 -3.79 4.84 -8.37
C ARG A 178 -4.27 4.20 -9.68
N GLN A 179 -3.34 3.74 -10.52
CA GLN A 179 -3.70 3.07 -11.77
C GLN A 179 -4.52 1.79 -11.50
N ARG A 180 -4.17 1.05 -10.44
CA ARG A 180 -4.95 -0.13 -10.02
C ARG A 180 -6.34 0.27 -9.56
N GLU A 181 -6.47 1.31 -8.75
CA GLU A 181 -7.78 1.81 -8.29
C GLU A 181 -8.64 2.28 -9.45
N GLU A 182 -8.08 3.05 -10.39
CA GLU A 182 -8.77 3.48 -11.61
C GLU A 182 -9.21 2.30 -12.48
N ASN A 183 -8.33 1.30 -12.64
CA ASN A 183 -8.67 0.09 -13.39
C ASN A 183 -9.75 -0.73 -12.68
N LEU A 184 -9.71 -0.83 -11.35
CA LEU A 184 -10.76 -1.50 -10.55
C LEU A 184 -12.09 -0.74 -10.59
N ALA A 185 -12.06 0.59 -10.68
CA ALA A 185 -13.26 1.41 -10.83
C ALA A 185 -13.91 1.21 -12.20
N LYS A 186 -13.11 1.08 -13.27
CA LYS A 186 -13.60 0.80 -14.62
C LYS A 186 -14.09 -0.65 -14.76
N ASN A 187 -13.32 -1.58 -14.22
CA ASN A 187 -13.54 -3.01 -14.31
C ASN A 187 -13.62 -3.61 -12.90
N PRO A 188 -14.83 -3.59 -12.28
CA PRO A 188 -14.99 -4.11 -10.93
C PRO A 188 -14.63 -5.60 -10.89
N ARG A 189 -14.00 -6.01 -9.79
CA ARG A 189 -13.62 -7.41 -9.60
C ARG A 189 -14.84 -8.30 -9.69
N LYS A 190 -14.74 -9.33 -10.52
CA LYS A 190 -15.80 -10.31 -10.72
C LYS A 190 -15.54 -11.61 -9.97
N LEU A 191 -14.27 -11.88 -9.67
CA LEU A 191 -13.84 -13.08 -8.96
C LEU A 191 -12.86 -12.70 -7.84
N ALA A 192 -12.88 -13.48 -6.76
CA ALA A 192 -11.99 -13.28 -5.62
C ALA A 192 -11.59 -14.61 -4.99
N LEU A 193 -10.38 -14.66 -4.43
CA LEU A 193 -9.93 -15.77 -3.62
C LEU A 193 -10.60 -15.71 -2.23
N ALA A 194 -11.32 -16.76 -1.88
CA ALA A 194 -11.98 -16.93 -0.59
C ALA A 194 -11.13 -17.67 0.44
N GLY A 195 -10.20 -18.54 0.01
CA GLY A 195 -9.37 -19.31 0.93
C GLY A 195 -8.37 -20.22 0.23
N VAL A 196 -7.47 -20.83 0.99
CA VAL A 196 -6.47 -21.78 0.49
C VAL A 196 -6.36 -22.95 1.45
N GLU A 197 -6.33 -24.16 0.92
CA GLU A 197 -6.14 -25.40 1.66
C GLU A 197 -4.92 -26.14 1.12
N ASN A 198 -4.07 -26.63 2.01
CA ASN A 198 -2.89 -27.42 1.66
C ASN A 198 -3.12 -28.85 2.16
N GLN A 199 -2.99 -29.82 1.27
CA GLN A 199 -3.08 -31.23 1.59
C GLN A 199 -1.77 -31.94 1.19
N PRO A 200 -1.24 -32.84 2.03
CA PRO A 200 -0.11 -33.68 1.61
C PRO A 200 -0.55 -34.61 0.48
N ALA A 201 0.30 -34.77 -0.54
CA ALA A 201 0.07 -35.69 -1.66
C ALA A 201 1.30 -36.61 -1.82
N GLU A 202 1.14 -37.76 -2.48
CA GLU A 202 2.26 -38.69 -2.70
C GLU A 202 3.41 -38.00 -3.46
N GLY A 203 4.54 -37.80 -2.78
CA GLY A 203 5.73 -37.14 -3.34
C GLY A 203 5.66 -35.61 -3.44
N GLY A 204 4.69 -34.94 -2.79
CA GLY A 204 4.54 -33.50 -2.89
C GLY A 204 3.45 -32.88 -2.02
N GLN A 205 2.94 -31.73 -2.45
CA GLN A 205 1.80 -31.06 -1.83
C GLN A 205 0.73 -30.77 -2.88
N ARG A 206 -0.54 -30.95 -2.52
CA ARG A 206 -1.68 -30.46 -3.28
C ARG A 206 -2.18 -29.18 -2.63
N VAL A 207 -2.22 -28.11 -3.40
CA VAL A 207 -2.76 -26.83 -2.96
C VAL A 207 -4.08 -26.60 -3.66
N THR A 208 -5.13 -26.33 -2.90
CA THR A 208 -6.47 -26.02 -3.39
C THR A 208 -6.82 -24.59 -3.02
N TRP A 209 -7.04 -23.76 -4.03
CA TRP A 209 -7.52 -22.39 -3.89
C TRP A 209 -9.03 -22.35 -4.06
N LYS A 210 -9.70 -21.78 -3.06
CA LYS A 210 -11.15 -21.57 -3.04
C LYS A 210 -11.45 -20.20 -3.64
N VAL A 211 -12.14 -20.16 -4.78
CA VAL A 211 -12.49 -18.94 -5.51
C VAL A 211 -14.01 -18.76 -5.49
N ARG A 212 -14.47 -17.51 -5.41
CA ARG A 212 -15.89 -17.16 -5.50
C ARG A 212 -16.12 -16.05 -6.53
N ALA A 213 -17.34 -15.97 -7.06
CA ALA A 213 -17.81 -14.78 -7.76
C ALA A 213 -18.09 -13.65 -6.76
N VAL A 214 -17.73 -12.43 -7.13
CA VAL A 214 -18.01 -11.21 -6.35
C VAL A 214 -19.40 -10.72 -6.70
N SER A 215 -20.10 -10.17 -5.71
CA SER A 215 -21.47 -9.73 -5.91
C SER A 215 -21.58 -8.57 -6.90
N GLY A 216 -22.58 -8.62 -7.78
CA GLY A 216 -22.76 -7.63 -8.84
C GLY A 216 -21.83 -7.79 -10.06
N GLY A 217 -21.02 -8.85 -10.13
CA GLY A 217 -20.12 -9.13 -11.25
C GLY A 217 -20.77 -9.57 -12.57
N GLY A 218 -22.09 -9.79 -12.56
CA GLY A 218 -22.85 -10.31 -13.71
C GLY A 218 -22.53 -11.78 -14.04
N GLY A 219 -23.07 -12.26 -15.16
CA GLY A 219 -22.74 -13.60 -15.65
C GLY A 219 -21.33 -13.66 -16.23
N LEU A 220 -20.54 -14.65 -15.80
CA LEU A 220 -19.17 -14.84 -16.27
C LEU A 220 -19.11 -15.94 -17.33
N ASP A 221 -18.16 -15.79 -18.26
CA ASP A 221 -17.80 -16.82 -19.22
C ASP A 221 -16.61 -17.61 -18.67
N ALA A 222 -16.77 -18.93 -18.56
CA ALA A 222 -15.73 -19.84 -18.09
C ALA A 222 -14.44 -19.74 -18.93
N ARG A 223 -14.56 -19.49 -20.24
CA ARG A 223 -13.41 -19.41 -21.16
C ARG A 223 -12.52 -18.20 -20.90
N LYS A 224 -13.07 -17.16 -20.28
CA LYS A 224 -12.36 -15.94 -19.92
C LYS A 224 -11.66 -16.06 -18.57
N VAL A 225 -11.91 -17.11 -17.79
CA VAL A 225 -11.30 -17.32 -16.49
C VAL A 225 -9.99 -18.06 -16.63
N LEU A 226 -8.89 -17.45 -16.18
CA LEU A 226 -7.56 -18.04 -16.24
C LEU A 226 -6.91 -18.01 -14.86
N VAL A 227 -6.38 -19.15 -14.42
CA VAL A 227 -5.58 -19.25 -13.19
C VAL A 227 -4.15 -19.55 -13.58
N LYS A 228 -3.21 -18.70 -13.15
CA LYS A 228 -1.77 -18.95 -13.29
C LYS A 228 -1.17 -19.21 -11.93
N VAL A 229 -0.40 -20.28 -11.82
CA VAL A 229 0.33 -20.61 -10.59
C VAL A 229 1.76 -20.92 -10.94
N ILE A 230 2.68 -20.33 -10.17
CA ILE A 230 4.10 -20.65 -10.22
C ILE A 230 4.53 -21.06 -8.83
N PHE A 231 5.02 -22.28 -8.69
CA PHE A 231 5.59 -22.78 -7.46
C PHE A 231 7.10 -22.57 -7.45
N TYR A 232 7.66 -22.41 -6.25
CA TYR A 232 9.07 -22.14 -6.03
C TYR A 232 9.66 -23.11 -5.03
N GLU A 233 10.87 -23.57 -5.36
CA GLU A 233 11.72 -24.40 -4.52
C GLU A 233 13.06 -23.72 -4.31
N ARG A 234 13.75 -24.11 -3.24
CA ARG A 234 15.12 -23.73 -2.95
C ARG A 234 15.97 -24.97 -3.12
N GLY A 235 16.89 -24.92 -4.08
CA GLY A 235 17.86 -25.98 -4.30
C GLY A 235 18.88 -26.09 -3.17
N VAL A 236 19.71 -27.13 -3.23
CA VAL A 236 20.83 -27.36 -2.28
C VAL A 236 21.84 -26.20 -2.32
N ASP A 237 21.93 -25.51 -3.46
CA ASP A 237 22.72 -24.28 -3.71
C ASP A 237 22.13 -23.03 -3.03
N GLY A 238 20.95 -23.14 -2.40
CA GLY A 238 20.25 -22.02 -1.77
C GLY A 238 19.53 -21.10 -2.77
N VAL A 239 19.59 -21.39 -4.07
CA VAL A 239 18.99 -20.56 -5.13
C VAL A 239 17.51 -20.90 -5.29
N LEU A 240 16.69 -19.86 -5.43
CA LEU A 240 15.26 -19.98 -5.68
C LEU A 240 15.01 -20.36 -7.16
N LYS A 241 14.33 -21.46 -7.40
CA LYS A 241 13.99 -21.98 -8.73
C LYS A 241 12.49 -22.25 -8.84
N LYS A 242 11.96 -22.30 -10.06
CA LYS A 242 10.56 -22.70 -10.30
C LYS A 242 10.46 -24.21 -10.16
N CYS A 243 9.43 -24.70 -9.45
CA CYS A 243 9.14 -26.13 -9.38
C CYS A 243 8.53 -26.65 -10.68
N GLU A 244 8.69 -27.94 -10.93
CA GLU A 244 7.80 -28.67 -11.82
C GLU A 244 6.46 -28.90 -11.11
N ALA A 245 5.39 -28.31 -11.64
CA ALA A 245 4.06 -28.42 -11.06
C ALA A 245 3.02 -28.75 -12.13
N GLY A 246 1.99 -29.49 -11.72
CA GLY A 246 0.82 -29.71 -12.56
C GLY A 246 0.10 -28.39 -12.84
N LEU A 247 -0.47 -28.28 -14.04
CA LEU A 247 -1.33 -27.15 -14.38
C LEU A 247 -2.51 -27.06 -13.40
N PRO A 248 -2.92 -25.85 -12.97
CA PRO A 248 -4.07 -25.68 -12.10
C PRO A 248 -5.34 -26.19 -12.79
N ARG A 249 -6.10 -27.03 -12.09
CA ARG A 249 -7.35 -27.63 -12.59
C ARG A 249 -8.52 -27.28 -11.68
N TRP A 250 -9.61 -26.81 -12.29
CA TRP A 250 -10.87 -26.62 -11.60
C TRP A 250 -11.53 -27.96 -11.29
N GLU A 251 -12.05 -28.13 -10.07
CA GLU A 251 -12.73 -29.36 -9.67
C GLU A 251 -14.14 -29.46 -10.29
N LYS A 252 -14.86 -28.35 -10.33
CA LYS A 252 -16.23 -28.23 -10.87
C LYS A 252 -16.40 -27.04 -11.82
N GLY A 253 -15.30 -26.59 -12.43
CA GLY A 253 -15.24 -25.33 -13.19
C GLY A 253 -15.14 -24.08 -12.32
N PRO A 254 -14.86 -22.91 -12.92
CA PRO A 254 -14.85 -21.63 -12.21
C PRO A 254 -16.26 -21.23 -11.76
N PRO A 255 -16.41 -20.42 -10.71
CA PRO A 255 -17.71 -19.88 -10.33
C PRO A 255 -18.12 -18.85 -11.39
N LEU A 256 -19.32 -19.01 -11.98
CA LEU A 256 -19.79 -18.15 -13.06
C LEU A 256 -20.80 -17.09 -12.60
N GLY A 257 -21.27 -17.20 -11.35
CA GLY A 257 -22.06 -16.19 -10.66
C GLY A 257 -22.17 -16.51 -9.17
N GLU A 258 -22.81 -15.62 -8.42
CA GLU A 258 -22.93 -15.74 -6.95
C GLU A 258 -23.57 -17.05 -6.50
N LYS A 259 -24.57 -17.54 -7.26
CA LYS A 259 -25.27 -18.82 -7.00
C LYS A 259 -24.36 -20.04 -7.03
N ASP A 260 -23.21 -19.96 -7.70
CA ASP A 260 -22.26 -21.06 -7.73
C ASP A 260 -21.50 -21.18 -6.39
N GLY A 261 -21.50 -20.13 -5.57
CA GLY A 261 -20.76 -20.10 -4.32
C GLY A 261 -19.26 -20.25 -4.55
N VAL A 262 -18.61 -21.03 -3.67
CA VAL A 262 -17.16 -21.24 -3.71
C VAL A 262 -16.83 -22.46 -4.57
N ARG A 263 -15.80 -22.34 -5.41
CA ARG A 263 -15.26 -23.39 -6.29
C ARG A 263 -13.76 -23.58 -6.04
N GLY A 264 -13.32 -24.84 -6.04
CA GLY A 264 -11.91 -25.20 -5.88
C GLY A 264 -11.17 -25.25 -7.21
N VAL A 265 -9.99 -24.64 -7.26
CA VAL A 265 -8.95 -24.90 -8.26
C VAL A 265 -7.75 -25.49 -7.54
N SER A 266 -7.20 -26.59 -8.03
CA SER A 266 -6.10 -27.29 -7.37
C SER A 266 -4.93 -27.55 -8.30
N ALA A 267 -3.73 -27.56 -7.75
CA ALA A 267 -2.51 -27.97 -8.43
C ALA A 267 -1.65 -28.82 -7.51
N GLU A 268 -0.95 -29.77 -8.10
CA GLU A 268 0.03 -30.62 -7.42
C GLU A 268 1.43 -30.07 -7.68
N VAL A 269 2.18 -29.82 -6.60
CA VAL A 269 3.58 -29.43 -6.68
C VAL A 269 4.46 -30.63 -6.38
N ARG A 270 5.45 -30.85 -7.24
CA ARG A 270 6.54 -31.79 -7.03
C ARG A 270 7.83 -31.00 -6.87
N VAL A 271 8.63 -31.40 -5.91
CA VAL A 271 9.88 -30.71 -5.57
C VAL A 271 11.04 -31.58 -6.04
N GLY A 272 12.08 -30.97 -6.59
CA GLY A 272 13.28 -31.69 -7.01
C GLY A 272 13.94 -32.45 -5.85
N SER A 273 14.65 -33.54 -6.17
CA SER A 273 15.39 -34.33 -5.16
C SER A 273 16.37 -33.44 -4.38
N GLY A 274 16.24 -33.40 -3.06
CA GLY A 274 17.07 -32.57 -2.17
C GLY A 274 16.70 -31.08 -2.12
N ALA A 275 15.72 -30.62 -2.91
CA ALA A 275 15.23 -29.25 -2.83
C ALA A 275 14.13 -29.10 -1.76
N LYS A 276 13.99 -27.88 -1.23
CA LYS A 276 12.96 -27.54 -0.24
C LYS A 276 11.89 -26.68 -0.88
N TYR A 277 10.63 -27.06 -0.73
CA TYR A 277 9.51 -26.22 -1.13
C TYR A 277 9.54 -24.89 -0.37
N VAL A 278 9.43 -23.78 -1.10
CA VAL A 278 9.45 -22.42 -0.53
C VAL A 278 8.07 -21.82 -0.53
N GLY A 279 7.30 -21.96 -1.61
CA GLY A 279 6.01 -21.31 -1.73
C GLY A 279 5.52 -21.18 -3.18
N TYR A 280 4.56 -20.29 -3.40
CA TYR A 280 3.96 -20.06 -4.71
C TYR A 280 3.53 -18.60 -4.93
N THR A 281 3.40 -18.25 -6.21
CA THR A 281 2.65 -17.09 -6.70
C THR A 281 1.42 -17.59 -7.45
N TRP A 282 0.25 -17.10 -7.07
CA TRP A 282 -1.05 -17.44 -7.65
C TRP A 282 -1.70 -16.17 -8.18
N GLN A 283 -2.24 -16.24 -9.39
CA GLN A 283 -2.88 -15.13 -10.07
C GLN A 283 -4.15 -15.61 -10.74
N LEU A 284 -5.24 -14.87 -10.55
CA LEU A 284 -6.54 -15.11 -11.16
C LEU A 284 -6.86 -13.98 -12.13
N PHE A 285 -7.20 -14.34 -13.35
CA PHE A 285 -7.58 -13.41 -14.40
C PHE A 285 -9.00 -13.69 -14.88
N TYR A 286 -9.68 -12.63 -15.32
CA TYR A 286 -10.91 -12.68 -16.09
C TYR A 286 -10.77 -11.72 -17.26
N ASP A 287 -10.96 -12.22 -18.48
CA ASP A 287 -10.85 -11.40 -19.71
C ASP A 287 -9.48 -10.70 -19.82
N GLU A 288 -8.41 -11.45 -19.55
CA GLU A 288 -7.01 -10.97 -19.50
C GLU A 288 -6.69 -9.97 -18.38
N GLU A 289 -7.68 -9.60 -17.56
CA GLU A 289 -7.49 -8.68 -16.44
C GLU A 289 -7.28 -9.41 -15.12
N LEU A 290 -6.25 -9.00 -14.37
CA LEU A 290 -5.93 -9.54 -13.06
C LEU A 290 -7.04 -9.21 -12.05
N GLN A 291 -7.75 -10.23 -11.59
CA GLN A 291 -8.80 -10.14 -10.58
C GLN A 291 -8.24 -10.23 -9.16
N ASP A 292 -7.27 -11.11 -8.95
CA ASP A 292 -6.67 -11.35 -7.64
C ASP A 292 -5.25 -11.95 -7.77
N GLU A 293 -4.39 -11.65 -6.81
CA GLU A 293 -3.01 -12.13 -6.75
C GLU A 293 -2.61 -12.47 -5.31
N ARG A 294 -1.97 -13.63 -5.14
CA ARG A 294 -1.46 -14.07 -3.84
C ARG A 294 -0.05 -14.63 -3.96
N ILE A 295 0.80 -14.23 -3.02
CA ILE A 295 2.16 -14.76 -2.86
C ILE A 295 2.24 -15.34 -1.47
N GLN A 296 2.64 -16.60 -1.35
CA GLN A 296 2.77 -17.28 -0.08
C GLN A 296 4.06 -18.11 -0.06
N PRO A 297 4.91 -18.00 0.98
CA PRO A 297 4.82 -17.10 2.13
C PRO A 297 5.14 -15.64 1.76
N ALA A 298 4.78 -14.69 2.62
CA ALA A 298 4.99 -13.25 2.35
C ALA A 298 6.48 -12.89 2.15
N SER A 299 7.40 -13.63 2.77
CA SER A 299 8.85 -13.50 2.60
C SER A 299 9.31 -13.71 1.15
N LEU A 300 8.56 -14.48 0.35
CA LEU A 300 8.84 -14.69 -1.07
C LEU A 300 8.68 -13.39 -1.88
N ARG A 301 7.83 -12.46 -1.43
CA ARG A 301 7.57 -11.19 -2.13
C ARG A 301 8.82 -10.31 -2.19
N GLY A 302 9.67 -10.32 -1.15
CA GLY A 302 10.93 -9.58 -1.15
C GLY A 302 11.91 -10.14 -2.18
N VAL A 303 12.09 -11.45 -2.18
CA VAL A 303 13.01 -12.16 -3.10
C VAL A 303 12.59 -12.00 -4.56
N LEU A 304 11.29 -12.10 -4.86
CA LEU A 304 10.78 -11.95 -6.23
C LEU A 304 10.85 -10.51 -6.77
N ARG A 305 11.08 -9.50 -5.92
CA ARG A 305 11.30 -8.10 -6.38
C ARG A 305 12.72 -7.88 -6.90
N GLU A 306 13.67 -8.68 -6.45
CA GLU A 306 15.09 -8.58 -6.83
C GLU A 306 15.42 -9.36 -8.12
N ILE A 307 14.54 -10.29 -8.51
CA ILE A 307 14.69 -11.04 -9.76
C ILE A 307 14.19 -10.17 -10.92
N PRO A 308 15.01 -9.86 -11.93
CA PRO A 308 14.56 -9.12 -13.09
C PRO A 308 13.43 -9.89 -13.78
N ARG A 309 12.30 -9.21 -14.00
CA ARG A 309 11.21 -9.76 -14.80
C ARG A 309 11.66 -9.73 -16.26
N SER A 310 11.95 -10.90 -16.82
CA SER A 310 12.16 -11.09 -18.26
C SER A 310 10.84 -11.08 -19.02
#